data_AF-A0A151H9Z1-F1
#
_entry.id   AF-A0A151H9Z1-F1
#
_cell.length_a   1.000
_cell.length_b   1.000
_cell.length_c   1.000
_cell.angle_alpha   90.00
_cell.angle_beta   90.00
_cell.angle_gamma   90.00
#
_symmetry.space_group_name_H-M   'P 1'
#
loop_
_entity.id
_entity.type
_entity.pdbx_description
1 polymer ?
#
loop_
_entity_poly.entity_id
_entity_poly.type
_entity_poly.pdbx_seq_one_letter_code
_entity_poly.pdbx_strand_id
1 'polypeptide(L)'
;GTFVEYRHGLLNLSPIGRSCSQAEREAFFEMDKRENIREKFKAILEKKFASSGLKFSIGGQISIDCFPEGWDKRLALPYLEGRFAKIHFFGDKTYPGGNDHEIFEDPRTVGHAVANPEETKQLIKSLFACD
;
A
#
# COMPACT_ATOMS: atom_id res chain seq x y z
N GLY A 1 15.81 18.03 5.85
CA GLY A 1 14.74 17.03 5.69
C GLY A 1 14.96 16.24 4.42
N THR A 2 14.55 14.97 4.40
CA THR A 2 14.42 14.15 3.17
C THR A 2 12.96 14.18 2.70
N PHE A 3 12.58 15.22 1.94
CA PHE A 3 11.18 15.47 1.54
C PHE A 3 10.74 14.67 0.33
N VAL A 4 11.68 14.38 -0.57
CA VAL A 4 11.49 13.52 -1.74
C VAL A 4 12.59 12.46 -1.69
N GLU A 5 12.20 11.20 -1.61
CA GLU A 5 13.12 10.06 -1.60
C GLU A 5 12.89 9.22 -2.86
N TYR A 6 13.93 9.08 -3.68
CA TYR A 6 13.92 8.22 -4.85
C TYR A 6 14.19 6.77 -4.43
N ARG A 7 13.32 5.85 -4.83
CA ARG A 7 13.51 4.41 -4.66
C ARG A 7 13.44 3.72 -6.02
N HIS A 8 13.86 2.46 -6.07
CA HIS A 8 13.86 1.68 -7.31
C HIS A 8 12.48 1.61 -7.99
N GLY A 9 11.41 1.50 -7.20
CA GLY A 9 10.05 1.31 -7.70
C GLY A 9 9.11 2.52 -7.61
N LEU A 10 9.51 3.57 -6.88
CA LEU A 10 8.60 4.66 -6.51
C LEU A 10 9.35 5.89 -5.99
N LEU A 11 8.63 7.01 -5.94
CA LEU A 11 9.02 8.19 -5.17
C LEU A 11 8.24 8.20 -3.84
N ASN A 12 8.93 8.40 -2.73
CA ASN A 12 8.26 8.66 -1.44
C ASN A 12 8.33 10.16 -1.14
N LEU A 13 7.17 10.77 -0.97
CA LEU A 13 6.99 12.21 -0.69
C LEU A 13 6.58 12.37 0.77
N SER A 14 7.32 13.17 1.54
CA SER A 14 7.06 13.37 2.96
C SER A 14 7.06 14.87 3.31
N PRO A 15 5.92 15.48 3.69
CA PRO A 15 5.86 16.91 4.00
C PRO A 15 6.77 17.34 5.15
N ILE A 16 6.86 16.53 6.22
CA ILE A 16 7.80 16.76 7.34
C ILE A 16 9.24 16.33 6.99
N GLY A 17 9.40 15.48 5.98
CA GLY A 17 10.67 14.87 5.59
C GLY A 17 11.01 13.63 6.41
N ARG A 18 11.57 12.60 5.77
CA ARG A 18 11.82 11.28 6.39
C ARG A 18 12.93 11.26 7.44
N SER A 19 13.77 12.29 7.46
CA SER A 19 14.86 12.44 8.43
C SER A 19 14.39 12.92 9.82
N CYS A 20 13.07 12.94 10.08
CA CYS A 20 12.48 13.27 11.37
C CYS A 20 12.58 12.11 12.37
N SER A 21 12.68 12.47 13.65
CA SER A 21 12.61 11.58 14.80
C SER A 21 11.23 10.94 14.95
N GLN A 22 11.13 9.90 15.79
CA GLN A 22 9.85 9.23 16.05
C GLN A 22 8.82 10.16 16.70
N ALA A 23 9.24 11.00 17.65
CA ALA A 23 8.36 11.98 18.29
C ALA A 23 7.79 13.00 17.28
N GLU A 24 8.63 13.46 16.33
CA GLU A 24 8.19 14.34 15.25
C GLU A 24 7.24 13.64 14.27
N ARG A 25 7.45 12.35 13.99
CA ARG A 25 6.54 11.53 13.16
C ARG A 25 5.16 11.44 13.78
N GLU A 26 5.09 11.18 15.08
CA GLU A 26 3.84 11.09 15.83
C GLU A 26 3.12 12.45 15.88
N ALA A 27 3.86 13.52 16.18
CA ALA A 27 3.31 14.87 16.19
C ALA A 27 2.77 15.27 14.80
N PHE A 28 3.50 14.96 13.73
CA PHE A 28 3.03 15.19 12.36
C PHE A 28 1.79 14.35 12.04
N PHE A 29 1.74 13.09 12.46
CA PHE A 29 0.61 12.22 12.19
C PHE A 29 -0.69 12.73 12.83
N GLU A 30 -0.62 13.21 14.07
CA GLU A 30 -1.78 13.80 14.74
C GLU A 30 -2.19 15.14 14.11
N MET A 31 -1.22 15.97 13.69
CA MET A 31 -1.49 17.20 12.95
C MET A 31 -2.13 16.90 11.58
N ASP A 32 -1.60 15.91 10.85
CA ASP A 32 -2.09 15.50 9.55
C ASP A 32 -3.52 14.97 9.60
N LYS A 33 -3.90 14.21 10.65
CA LYS A 33 -5.29 13.77 10.88
C LYS A 33 -6.24 14.95 11.10
N ARG A 34 -5.79 15.99 11.78
CA ARG A 34 -6.61 17.18 12.07
C ARG A 34 -6.76 18.07 10.84
N GLU A 35 -5.70 18.19 10.05
CA GLU A 35 -5.60 19.19 8.99
C GLU A 35 -5.70 18.61 7.57
N ASN A 36 -5.72 17.27 7.44
CA ASN A 36 -5.77 16.50 6.20
C ASN A 36 -4.67 16.92 5.21
N ILE A 37 -3.44 17.11 5.69
CA ILE A 37 -2.33 17.68 4.92
C ILE A 37 -2.00 16.78 3.73
N ARG A 38 -1.78 15.48 3.97
CA ARG A 38 -1.42 14.51 2.93
C ARG A 38 -2.58 14.22 1.98
N GLU A 39 -3.82 14.23 2.43
CA GLU A 39 -4.99 14.07 1.56
C GLU A 39 -5.13 15.25 0.59
N LYS A 40 -5.03 16.48 1.09
CA LYS A 40 -5.02 17.69 0.25
C LYS A 40 -3.86 17.66 -0.73
N PHE A 41 -2.67 17.26 -0.27
CA PHE A 41 -1.49 17.17 -1.13
C PHE A 41 -1.67 16.11 -2.22
N LYS A 42 -2.15 14.91 -1.87
CA LYS A 42 -2.50 13.85 -2.81
C LYS A 42 -3.48 14.35 -3.88
N ALA A 43 -4.57 15.01 -3.48
CA ALA A 43 -5.56 15.53 -4.43
C ALA A 43 -4.97 16.54 -5.42
N ILE A 44 -4.06 17.41 -4.96
CA ILE A 44 -3.33 18.35 -5.84
C ILE A 44 -2.45 17.60 -6.83
N LEU A 45 -1.72 16.57 -6.37
CA LEU A 45 -0.86 15.74 -7.23
C LEU A 45 -1.67 14.99 -8.27
N GLU A 46 -2.76 14.33 -7.87
CA GLU A 46 -3.67 13.60 -8.77
C GLU A 46 -4.24 14.54 -9.84
N LYS A 47 -4.67 15.74 -9.47
CA LYS A 47 -5.16 16.75 -10.43
C LYS A 47 -4.06 17.20 -11.40
N LYS A 48 -2.86 17.48 -10.88
CA LYS A 48 -1.74 18.00 -11.69
C LYS A 48 -1.18 16.96 -12.66
N PHE A 49 -1.24 15.68 -12.29
CA PHE A 49 -0.63 14.58 -13.02
C PHE A 49 -1.68 13.58 -13.57
N ALA A 50 -2.93 14.02 -13.76
CA ALA A 50 -4.04 13.15 -14.15
C ALA A 50 -3.79 12.32 -15.42
N SER A 51 -3.01 12.83 -16.37
CA SER A 51 -2.69 12.16 -17.65
C SER A 51 -1.33 11.46 -17.67
N SER A 52 -0.65 11.35 -16.53
CA SER A 52 0.72 10.81 -16.45
C SER A 52 0.79 9.30 -16.26
N GLY A 53 -0.33 8.65 -15.96
CA GLY A 53 -0.34 7.24 -15.52
C GLY A 53 0.31 7.02 -14.16
N LEU A 54 0.45 8.06 -13.33
CA LEU A 54 0.93 7.95 -11.95
C LEU A 54 -0.23 7.75 -10.97
N LYS A 55 0.00 6.91 -9.96
CA LYS A 55 -0.84 6.74 -8.78
C LYS A 55 -0.15 7.32 -7.55
N PHE A 56 -0.97 7.75 -6.60
CA PHE A 56 -0.53 8.32 -5.35
C PHE A 56 -1.23 7.61 -4.20
N SER A 57 -0.49 7.11 -3.21
CA SER A 57 -1.05 6.40 -2.06
C SER A 57 -0.50 6.96 -0.75
N ILE A 58 -1.36 7.24 0.22
CA ILE A 58 -0.92 7.69 1.54
C ILE A 58 -0.37 6.49 2.30
N GLY A 59 0.92 6.57 2.68
CA GLY A 59 1.65 5.48 3.32
C GLY A 59 2.12 5.86 4.73
N GLY A 60 1.77 5.03 5.71
CA GLY A 60 2.22 5.16 7.09
C GLY A 60 1.84 6.49 7.74
N GLN A 61 2.72 7.01 8.59
CA GLN A 61 2.44 8.22 9.39
C GLN A 61 2.77 9.54 8.68
N ILE A 62 3.68 9.55 7.71
CA ILE A 62 4.32 10.81 7.25
C ILE A 62 4.44 11.00 5.74
N SER A 63 4.01 10.02 4.92
CA SER A 63 4.36 10.05 3.49
C SER A 63 3.24 9.68 2.54
N ILE A 64 3.48 9.97 1.26
CA ILE A 64 2.71 9.58 0.09
C ILE A 64 3.69 8.89 -0.87
N ASP A 65 3.35 7.69 -1.33
CA ASP A 65 4.08 7.00 -2.40
C ASP A 65 3.51 7.42 -3.77
N CYS A 66 4.39 7.65 -4.73
CA CYS A 66 4.08 7.94 -6.12
C CYS A 66 4.74 6.90 -7.02
N PHE A 67 3.93 6.20 -7.82
CA PHE A 67 4.37 5.07 -8.66
C PHE A 67 3.51 4.99 -9.92
N PRO A 68 3.99 4.34 -11.00
CA PRO A 68 3.17 4.11 -12.18
C PRO A 68 1.93 3.26 -11.88
N GLU A 69 0.86 3.46 -12.63
CA GLU A 69 -0.33 2.63 -12.55
C GLU A 69 0.00 1.14 -12.78
N GLY A 70 -0.56 0.27 -11.94
CA GLY A 70 -0.27 -1.17 -11.95
C GLY A 70 0.99 -1.58 -11.19
N TRP A 71 1.78 -0.63 -10.64
CA TRP A 71 2.93 -0.93 -9.78
C TRP A 71 2.57 -1.10 -8.29
N ASP A 72 1.28 -1.34 -7.99
CA ASP A 72 0.84 -1.88 -6.71
C ASP A 72 1.25 -3.36 -6.55
N LYS A 73 0.73 -4.05 -5.53
CA LYS A 73 1.13 -5.45 -5.25
C LYS A 73 0.84 -6.40 -6.42
N ARG A 74 -0.05 -6.07 -7.36
CA ARG A 74 -0.29 -6.85 -8.59
C ARG A 74 0.94 -6.96 -9.49
N LEU A 75 1.94 -6.09 -9.33
CA LEU A 75 3.20 -6.14 -10.07
C LEU A 75 3.88 -7.51 -9.98
N ALA A 76 3.66 -8.27 -8.91
CA ALA A 76 4.20 -9.62 -8.74
C ALA A 76 3.47 -10.68 -9.59
N LEU A 77 2.19 -10.48 -9.92
CA LEU A 77 1.34 -11.53 -10.51
C LEU A 77 1.78 -12.02 -11.90
N PRO A 78 2.26 -11.18 -12.84
CA PRO A 78 2.79 -11.65 -14.12
C PRO A 78 3.93 -12.67 -13.97
N TYR A 79 4.72 -12.58 -12.89
CA TYR A 79 5.81 -13.51 -12.64
C TYR A 79 5.35 -14.88 -12.11
N LEU A 80 4.07 -14.99 -11.71
CA LEU A 80 3.45 -16.21 -11.20
C LEU A 80 2.56 -16.90 -12.24
N GLU A 81 2.29 -16.23 -13.37
CA GLU A 81 1.40 -16.71 -14.42
C GLU A 81 1.86 -18.06 -15.00
N GLY A 82 0.92 -19.00 -15.12
CA GLY A 82 1.18 -20.35 -15.60
C GLY A 82 1.98 -21.26 -14.65
N ARG A 83 2.42 -20.76 -13.48
CA ARG A 83 3.24 -21.54 -12.53
C ARG A 83 2.42 -22.25 -11.45
N PHE A 84 1.21 -21.76 -11.17
CA PHE A 84 0.36 -22.26 -10.09
C PHE A 84 -1.07 -22.41 -10.57
N ALA A 85 -1.74 -23.49 -10.15
CA ALA A 85 -3.17 -23.69 -10.40
C ALA A 85 -4.05 -22.71 -9.61
N LYS A 86 -3.59 -22.28 -8.43
CA LYS A 86 -4.27 -21.31 -7.57
C LYS A 86 -3.24 -20.48 -6.81
N ILE A 87 -3.47 -19.17 -6.73
CA ILE A 87 -2.65 -18.24 -5.96
C ILE A 87 -3.51 -17.75 -4.79
N HIS A 88 -3.11 -18.07 -3.56
CA HIS A 88 -3.77 -17.54 -2.36
C HIS A 88 -3.05 -16.27 -1.90
N PHE A 89 -3.79 -15.19 -1.69
CA PHE A 89 -3.26 -13.94 -1.16
C PHE A 89 -3.88 -13.64 0.20
N PHE A 90 -3.06 -13.30 1.20
CA PHE A 90 -3.51 -12.92 2.55
C PHE A 90 -3.11 -11.47 2.81
N GLY A 91 -4.04 -10.62 3.25
CA GLY A 91 -3.76 -9.19 3.48
C GLY A 91 -4.65 -8.58 4.56
N ASP A 92 -4.13 -7.55 5.24
CA ASP A 92 -4.82 -6.84 6.33
C ASP A 92 -5.48 -5.53 5.87
N LYS A 93 -5.02 -4.94 4.77
CA LYS A 93 -5.54 -3.69 4.23
C LYS A 93 -6.18 -3.90 2.87
N THR A 94 -7.18 -4.78 2.84
CA THR A 94 -7.89 -5.20 1.63
C THR A 94 -9.09 -4.31 1.28
N TYR A 95 -9.46 -3.37 2.14
CA TYR A 95 -10.51 -2.38 1.89
C TYR A 95 -10.11 -1.38 0.79
N PRO A 96 -11.06 -0.74 0.08
CA PRO A 96 -10.74 0.27 -0.94
C PRO A 96 -9.80 1.36 -0.43
N GLY A 97 -8.66 1.54 -1.10
CA GLY A 97 -7.60 2.49 -0.69
C GLY A 97 -6.54 1.91 0.25
N GLY A 98 -6.74 0.70 0.78
CA GLY A 98 -5.71 -0.07 1.44
C GLY A 98 -4.70 -0.62 0.43
N ASN A 99 -3.44 -0.82 0.86
CA ASN A 99 -2.36 -1.21 -0.05
C ASN A 99 -2.40 -2.68 -0.50
N ASP A 100 -3.31 -3.50 0.03
CA ASP A 100 -3.56 -4.87 -0.40
C ASP A 100 -4.76 -5.00 -1.33
N HIS A 101 -5.58 -3.94 -1.46
CA HIS A 101 -6.88 -3.99 -2.13
C HIS A 101 -6.77 -4.52 -3.57
N GLU A 102 -5.85 -3.95 -4.37
CA GLU A 102 -5.78 -4.29 -5.77
C GLU A 102 -5.34 -5.73 -6.04
N ILE A 103 -4.43 -6.29 -5.23
CA ILE A 103 -4.02 -7.69 -5.37
C ILE A 103 -5.07 -8.64 -4.77
N PHE A 104 -5.75 -8.23 -3.70
CA PHE A 104 -6.82 -9.00 -3.07
C PHE A 104 -8.03 -9.20 -3.99
N GLU A 105 -8.41 -8.16 -4.73
CA GLU A 105 -9.51 -8.19 -5.72
C GLU A 105 -9.08 -8.73 -7.10
N ASP A 106 -7.79 -8.99 -7.33
CA ASP A 106 -7.32 -9.46 -8.64
C ASP A 106 -7.83 -10.89 -8.90
N PRO A 107 -8.49 -11.15 -10.06
CA PRO A 107 -9.10 -12.45 -10.36
C PRO A 107 -8.10 -13.61 -10.46
N ARG A 108 -6.80 -13.31 -10.55
CA ARG A 108 -5.74 -14.33 -10.50
C ARG A 108 -5.48 -14.85 -9.09
N THR A 109 -6.02 -14.20 -8.06
CA THR A 109 -5.84 -14.58 -6.67
C THR A 109 -7.14 -15.06 -6.02
N VAL A 110 -7.00 -15.87 -4.97
CA VAL A 110 -8.03 -16.11 -3.97
C VAL A 110 -7.64 -15.31 -2.74
N GLY A 111 -8.30 -14.17 -2.54
CA GLY A 111 -8.04 -13.25 -1.45
C GLY A 111 -8.59 -13.73 -0.10
N HIS A 112 -7.78 -13.58 0.95
CA HIS A 112 -8.11 -13.86 2.35
C HIS A 112 -7.82 -12.60 3.18
N ALA A 113 -8.86 -11.93 3.65
CA ALA A 113 -8.70 -10.79 4.53
C ALA A 113 -8.37 -11.29 5.95
N VAL A 114 -7.38 -10.67 6.60
CA VAL A 114 -6.92 -11.05 7.94
C VAL A 114 -6.66 -9.83 8.79
N ALA A 115 -7.03 -9.81 10.06
CA ALA A 115 -6.76 -8.67 10.93
C ALA A 115 -5.36 -8.73 11.56
N ASN A 116 -4.77 -9.93 11.67
CA ASN A 116 -3.52 -10.13 12.39
C ASN A 116 -2.82 -11.46 11.99
N PRO A 117 -1.56 -11.66 12.44
CA PRO A 117 -0.82 -12.87 12.14
C PRO A 117 -1.45 -14.17 12.68
N GLU A 118 -2.22 -14.12 13.76
CA GLU A 118 -2.83 -15.32 14.34
C GLU A 118 -4.00 -15.82 13.49
N GLU A 119 -4.83 -14.90 13.01
CA GLU A 119 -5.92 -15.21 12.06
C GLU A 119 -5.37 -15.78 10.75
N THR A 120 -4.24 -15.25 10.27
CA THR A 120 -3.54 -15.81 9.08
C THR A 120 -3.17 -17.28 9.30
N LYS A 121 -2.61 -17.64 10.47
CA LYS A 121 -2.28 -19.04 10.78
C LYS A 121 -3.52 -19.92 10.85
N GLN A 122 -4.59 -19.43 11.45
CA GLN A 122 -5.85 -20.18 11.57
C GLN A 122 -6.46 -20.47 10.20
N LEU A 123 -6.48 -19.48 9.30
CA LEU A 123 -6.95 -19.68 7.93
C LEU A 123 -6.06 -20.63 7.13
N ILE A 124 -4.73 -20.51 7.23
CA ILE A 124 -3.80 -21.44 6.56
C ILE A 124 -4.05 -22.87 7.04
N LYS A 125 -4.20 -23.09 8.35
CA LYS A 125 -4.56 -24.40 8.91
C LYS A 125 -5.89 -24.90 8.36
N SER A 126 -6.92 -24.05 8.30
CA SER A 126 -8.23 -24.47 7.77
C SER A 126 -8.21 -24.79 6.27
N LEU A 127 -7.41 -24.07 5.49
CA LEU A 127 -7.38 -24.19 4.02
C LEU A 127 -6.50 -25.35 3.54
N PHE A 128 -5.44 -25.65 4.28
CA PHE A 128 -4.39 -26.57 3.89
C PHE A 128 -4.13 -27.67 4.92
N ALA A 129 -5.03 -27.87 5.89
CA ALA A 129 -5.01 -29.07 6.71
C ALA A 129 -5.21 -30.29 5.79
N CYS A 130 -4.06 -30.88 5.45
CA CYS A 130 -3.88 -32.31 5.30
C CYS A 130 -4.10 -32.97 6.67
N ASP A 131 -4.87 -34.06 6.70
CA ASP A 131 -4.65 -35.12 7.69
C ASP A 131 -3.23 -35.71 7.53
#